data_AF-A0A0C9X529-F1
#
_entry.id   AF-A0A0C9X529-F1
#
_cell.length_a   1.000
_cell.length_b   1.000
_cell.length_c   1.000
_cell.angle_alpha   90.00
_cell.angle_beta   90.00
_cell.angle_gamma   90.00
#
_symmetry.space_group_name_H-M   'P 1'
#
loop_
_entity.id
_entity.type
_entity.pdbx_description
1 polymer ?
#
loop_
_entity_poly.entity_id
_entity_poly.type
_entity_poly.pdbx_seq_one_letter_code
_entity_poly.pdbx_strand_id
1 'polypeptide(L)'
;MSLSQKSTATRANVAQGAANVIQDEVDVDVVDNEATLLTLLKKGWAKRSHQKFLKSHLEGYKTALLVSHEKANSFLENIVNLWFAKYHWLISVTQEELPTRPPFPIGADGFKQLSEKQSILKGKVIERMRKSLYNWFDHRSKKTKTLKRSKSSEDPLSILVNCLLGNTGPAKLRTGWELRGTANYESLKAPFKQAFMESGKPEKHRATFWNLFKKKEFLKLSEEDQKKWTDDAIEAHNAVKKAWEGSTEMSPTEAQA
;
A
#
# COMPACT_ATOMS: atom_id res chain seq x y z
N MET A 1 85.78 -15.77 30.17
CA MET A 1 86.41 -15.59 28.86
C MET A 1 85.46 -16.11 27.80
N SER A 2 85.25 -15.31 26.74
CA SER A 2 84.97 -15.62 25.32
C SER A 2 83.99 -16.77 24.95
N LEU A 3 82.89 -16.54 24.21
CA LEU A 3 82.76 -16.10 22.79
C LEU A 3 83.29 -17.17 21.79
N SER A 4 82.66 -17.52 20.65
CA SER A 4 81.51 -16.90 19.95
C SER A 4 80.79 -17.82 18.91
N GLN A 5 79.46 -17.66 18.79
CA GLN A 5 78.58 -17.57 17.58
C GLN A 5 78.77 -18.41 16.27
N LYS A 6 77.64 -19.00 15.78
CA LYS A 6 76.83 -18.66 14.56
C LYS A 6 75.64 -19.67 14.42
N SER A 7 74.35 -19.34 14.24
CA SER A 7 73.59 -18.73 13.09
C SER A 7 73.46 -19.67 11.87
N THR A 8 72.32 -19.97 11.21
CA THR A 8 70.85 -19.61 11.31
C THR A 8 70.03 -20.59 10.41
N ALA A 9 68.75 -20.99 10.66
CA ALA A 9 67.46 -20.41 10.18
C ALA A 9 66.34 -21.50 10.26
N THR A 10 65.13 -21.29 10.82
CA THR A 10 63.83 -20.87 10.18
C THR A 10 62.91 -21.96 9.57
N ARG A 11 61.99 -22.51 10.41
CA ARG A 11 60.52 -22.69 10.25
C ARG A 11 59.88 -23.09 8.89
N ALA A 12 59.18 -24.24 8.84
CA ALA A 12 57.82 -24.40 8.26
C ALA A 12 57.12 -25.71 8.69
N ASN A 13 55.78 -25.67 8.81
CA ASN A 13 54.87 -26.82 8.99
C ASN A 13 54.58 -27.52 7.65
N VAL A 14 54.08 -28.75 7.68
CA VAL A 14 52.73 -29.15 7.19
C VAL A 14 52.53 -30.66 7.38
N ALA A 15 51.40 -31.04 8.00
CA ALA A 15 50.96 -32.43 8.05
C ALA A 15 50.20 -32.77 6.76
N GLN A 16 50.54 -33.89 6.14
CA GLN A 16 49.97 -34.32 4.85
C GLN A 16 49.29 -35.68 5.01
N GLY A 17 47.96 -35.66 5.08
CA GLY A 17 47.13 -36.84 5.32
C GLY A 17 45.73 -36.62 4.74
N ALA A 18 45.66 -36.52 3.41
CA ALA A 18 44.42 -36.25 2.68
C ALA A 18 44.30 -37.18 1.47
N ALA A 19 43.48 -38.24 1.61
CA ALA A 19 42.88 -39.01 0.51
C ALA A 19 41.84 -40.01 1.04
N ASN A 20 40.59 -39.56 1.17
CA ASN A 20 39.36 -40.37 1.06
C ASN A 20 38.20 -39.35 1.02
N VAL A 21 37.65 -39.03 -0.16
CA VAL A 21 36.66 -39.83 -0.90
C VAL A 21 35.38 -40.03 -0.07
N ILE A 22 34.42 -39.12 -0.29
CA ILE A 22 32.97 -39.31 -0.55
C ILE A 22 32.36 -37.89 -0.62
N GLN A 23 32.28 -37.34 -1.83
CA GLN A 23 31.52 -36.13 -2.18
C GLN A 23 31.01 -36.30 -3.62
N ASP A 24 30.07 -37.23 -3.87
CA ASP A 24 29.51 -37.40 -5.23
C ASP A 24 28.12 -38.06 -5.34
N GLU A 25 27.31 -38.14 -4.26
CA GLU A 25 25.98 -38.80 -4.28
C GLU A 25 24.80 -37.95 -3.77
N VAL A 26 24.87 -36.60 -3.83
CA VAL A 26 23.74 -35.74 -3.40
C VAL A 26 23.35 -34.66 -4.44
N ASP A 27 24.18 -34.34 -5.43
CA ASP A 27 23.90 -33.24 -6.38
C ASP A 27 23.02 -33.66 -7.59
N VAL A 28 22.84 -34.97 -7.86
CA VAL A 28 22.10 -35.47 -9.05
C VAL A 28 20.58 -35.30 -8.90
N ASP A 29 19.99 -35.78 -7.80
CA ASP A 29 18.52 -35.76 -7.59
C ASP A 29 17.91 -34.36 -7.43
N VAL A 30 18.71 -33.35 -7.07
CA VAL A 30 18.21 -31.98 -6.85
C VAL A 30 18.05 -31.23 -8.18
N VAL A 31 18.89 -31.51 -9.18
CA VAL A 31 18.91 -30.80 -10.47
C VAL A 31 17.73 -31.23 -11.34
N ASP A 32 17.46 -32.53 -11.47
CA ASP A 32 16.32 -33.04 -12.26
C ASP A 32 14.95 -32.60 -11.70
N ASN A 33 14.90 -32.24 -10.42
CA ASN A 33 13.69 -31.69 -9.79
C ASN A 33 13.52 -30.17 -9.95
N GLU A 34 14.54 -29.37 -10.33
CA GLU A 34 14.41 -27.91 -10.49
C GLU A 34 13.33 -27.55 -11.53
N ALA A 35 13.31 -28.24 -12.68
CA ALA A 35 12.31 -28.00 -13.72
C ALA A 35 10.89 -28.19 -13.18
N THR A 36 10.62 -29.33 -12.53
CA THR A 36 9.33 -29.63 -11.89
C THR A 36 8.97 -28.59 -10.82
N LEU A 37 9.94 -28.19 -9.99
CA LEU A 37 9.81 -27.17 -8.96
C LEU A 37 9.70 -25.73 -9.49
N LEU A 38 9.80 -25.49 -10.79
CA LEU A 38 9.59 -24.19 -11.41
C LEU A 38 8.49 -24.14 -12.51
N THR A 39 8.01 -25.28 -13.02
CA THR A 39 6.92 -25.38 -14.04
C THR A 39 5.68 -24.53 -13.73
N LEU A 40 5.18 -23.70 -14.66
CA LEU A 40 4.04 -22.80 -14.38
C LEU A 40 2.78 -23.54 -13.86
N LEU A 41 2.21 -23.09 -12.72
CA LEU A 41 0.99 -23.69 -12.16
C LEU A 41 -0.24 -23.36 -13.02
N LYS A 42 -0.76 -24.39 -13.72
CA LYS A 42 -1.96 -24.28 -14.56
C LYS A 42 -3.22 -23.98 -13.74
N LYS A 43 -4.26 -23.48 -14.40
CA LYS A 43 -5.58 -23.24 -13.79
C LYS A 43 -6.09 -24.51 -13.11
N GLY A 44 -6.48 -24.41 -11.83
CA GLY A 44 -6.95 -25.56 -11.05
C GLY A 44 -5.85 -26.40 -10.38
N TRP A 45 -4.61 -25.88 -10.29
CA TRP A 45 -3.50 -26.53 -9.58
C TRP A 45 -3.82 -26.90 -8.12
N ALA A 46 -4.49 -26.00 -7.39
CA ALA A 46 -4.82 -26.22 -5.98
C ALA A 46 -6.02 -27.18 -5.86
N LYS A 47 -5.70 -28.46 -5.60
CA LYS A 47 -6.65 -29.54 -5.32
C LYS A 47 -6.58 -29.98 -3.85
N ARG A 48 -7.58 -30.75 -3.38
CA ARG A 48 -7.57 -31.47 -2.09
C ARG A 48 -7.02 -30.63 -0.91
N SER A 49 -5.91 -31.06 -0.29
CA SER A 49 -5.30 -30.42 0.90
C SER A 49 -4.90 -28.97 0.64
N HIS A 50 -4.18 -28.70 -0.46
CA HIS A 50 -3.84 -27.36 -0.95
C HIS A 50 -5.10 -26.49 -1.09
N GLN A 51 -6.16 -27.02 -1.71
CA GLN A 51 -7.41 -26.28 -1.88
C GLN A 51 -8.11 -25.98 -0.55
N LYS A 52 -8.09 -26.91 0.41
CA LYS A 52 -8.67 -26.73 1.76
C LYS A 52 -7.94 -25.63 2.51
N PHE A 53 -6.60 -25.61 2.46
CA PHE A 53 -5.78 -24.55 3.05
C PHE A 53 -6.06 -23.17 2.44
N LEU A 54 -6.17 -23.06 1.11
CA LEU A 54 -6.43 -21.75 0.49
C LEU A 54 -7.87 -21.26 0.75
N LYS A 55 -8.85 -22.17 0.81
CA LYS A 55 -10.23 -21.83 1.20
C LYS A 55 -10.31 -21.30 2.63
N SER A 56 -9.59 -21.88 3.60
CA SER A 56 -9.67 -21.43 5.01
C SER A 56 -9.12 -20.02 5.23
N HIS A 57 -8.23 -19.53 4.36
CA HIS A 57 -7.66 -18.18 4.45
C HIS A 57 -8.35 -17.15 3.53
N LEU A 58 -9.31 -17.57 2.70
CA LEU A 58 -9.95 -16.70 1.70
C LEU A 58 -10.73 -15.54 2.31
N GLU A 59 -11.53 -15.79 3.35
CA GLU A 59 -12.30 -14.71 3.98
C GLU A 59 -11.40 -13.73 4.74
N GLY A 60 -10.35 -14.21 5.41
CA GLY A 60 -9.33 -13.34 6.03
C GLY A 60 -8.64 -12.41 5.01
N TYR A 61 -8.30 -12.94 3.83
CA TYR A 61 -7.71 -12.15 2.75
C TYR A 61 -8.70 -11.11 2.18
N LYS A 62 -9.97 -11.47 2.00
CA LYS A 62 -11.03 -10.52 1.60
C LYS A 62 -11.22 -9.41 2.63
N THR A 63 -11.24 -9.74 3.93
CA THR A 63 -11.33 -8.74 5.01
C THR A 63 -10.13 -7.82 5.00
N ALA A 64 -8.92 -8.34 4.77
CA ALA A 64 -7.72 -7.51 4.62
C ALA A 64 -7.81 -6.56 3.41
N LEU A 65 -8.28 -7.05 2.25
CA LEU A 65 -8.54 -6.25 1.05
C LEU A 65 -9.56 -5.12 1.29
N LEU A 66 -10.60 -5.34 2.10
CA LEU A 66 -11.58 -4.31 2.43
C LEU A 66 -10.97 -3.16 3.26
N VAL A 67 -9.86 -3.39 3.97
CA VAL A 67 -9.18 -2.36 4.77
C VAL A 67 -8.13 -1.60 3.94
N SER A 68 -7.20 -2.30 3.31
CA SER A 68 -6.24 -1.72 2.33
C SER A 68 -5.49 -2.79 1.54
N HIS A 69 -4.92 -2.40 0.39
CA HIS A 69 -4.02 -3.26 -0.38
C HIS A 69 -2.75 -3.65 0.41
N GLU A 70 -2.23 -2.75 1.26
CA GLU A 70 -1.08 -3.03 2.14
C GLU A 70 -1.39 -4.14 3.15
N LYS A 71 -2.56 -4.08 3.82
CA LYS A 71 -2.99 -5.15 4.73
C LYS A 71 -3.23 -6.46 4.00
N ALA A 72 -3.77 -6.43 2.79
CA ALA A 72 -3.92 -7.63 1.95
C ALA A 72 -2.56 -8.24 1.57
N ASN A 73 -1.55 -7.42 1.26
CA ASN A 73 -0.20 -7.88 0.96
C ASN A 73 0.49 -8.49 2.20
N SER A 74 0.41 -7.83 3.36
CA SER A 74 0.93 -8.36 4.63
C SER A 74 0.24 -9.68 5.02
N PHE A 75 -1.08 -9.77 4.83
CA PHE A 75 -1.82 -11.01 5.07
C PHE A 75 -1.40 -12.12 4.09
N LEU A 76 -1.13 -11.79 2.83
CA LEU A 76 -0.60 -12.74 1.85
C LEU A 76 0.81 -13.25 2.22
N GLU A 77 1.70 -12.38 2.70
CA GLU A 77 3.03 -12.79 3.19
C GLU A 77 2.92 -13.76 4.37
N ASN A 78 1.99 -13.53 5.30
CA ASN A 78 1.68 -14.49 6.36
C ASN A 78 1.17 -15.83 5.80
N ILE A 79 0.30 -15.82 4.77
CA ILE A 79 -0.14 -17.06 4.09
C ILE A 79 1.05 -17.79 3.43
N VAL A 80 2.01 -17.08 2.83
CA VAL A 80 3.23 -17.68 2.25
C VAL A 80 4.05 -18.38 3.33
N ASN A 81 4.23 -17.75 4.50
CA ASN A 81 4.95 -18.35 5.62
C ASN A 81 4.22 -19.59 6.15
N LEU A 82 2.90 -19.52 6.36
CA LEU A 82 2.07 -20.66 6.77
C LEU A 82 2.05 -21.78 5.72
N TRP A 83 2.14 -21.44 4.43
CA TRP A 83 2.26 -22.41 3.35
C TRP A 83 3.55 -23.20 3.49
N PHE A 84 4.70 -22.53 3.62
CA PHE A 84 6.01 -23.22 3.71
C PHE A 84 6.29 -23.85 5.08
N ALA A 85 5.55 -23.48 6.13
CA ALA A 85 5.52 -24.22 7.38
C ALA A 85 4.78 -25.57 7.24
N LYS A 86 3.78 -25.65 6.36
CA LYS A 86 2.95 -26.85 6.16
C LYS A 86 3.42 -27.75 5.00
N TYR A 87 3.93 -27.16 3.94
CA TYR A 87 4.35 -27.83 2.71
C TYR A 87 5.84 -27.57 2.47
N HIS A 88 6.65 -28.63 2.41
CA HIS A 88 8.07 -28.47 2.17
C HIS A 88 8.34 -27.96 0.74
N TRP A 89 9.25 -27.01 0.59
CA TRP A 89 9.50 -26.32 -0.69
C TRP A 89 10.03 -27.22 -1.82
N LEU A 90 10.60 -28.40 -1.49
CA LEU A 90 10.98 -29.43 -2.47
C LEU A 90 9.82 -30.34 -2.92
N ILE A 91 8.63 -30.24 -2.31
CA ILE A 91 7.49 -31.07 -2.73
C ILE A 91 6.86 -30.39 -3.96
N SER A 92 6.82 -31.11 -5.08
CA SER A 92 6.07 -30.63 -6.25
C SER A 92 4.61 -30.43 -5.84
N VAL A 93 3.97 -29.34 -6.29
CA VAL A 93 2.57 -29.01 -5.90
C VAL A 93 1.55 -30.09 -6.34
N THR A 94 1.99 -31.01 -7.19
CA THR A 94 1.33 -32.23 -7.67
C THR A 94 1.49 -33.45 -6.78
N GLN A 95 2.54 -33.54 -5.94
CA GLN A 95 2.71 -34.57 -4.91
C GLN A 95 2.09 -34.08 -3.60
N GLU A 96 1.36 -34.96 -2.92
CA GLU A 96 0.66 -34.66 -1.66
C GLU A 96 1.39 -35.19 -0.41
N GLU A 97 2.44 -35.99 -0.61
CA GLU A 97 3.18 -36.69 0.44
C GLU A 97 4.49 -35.96 0.79
N LEU A 98 4.79 -35.93 2.09
CA LEU A 98 6.09 -35.48 2.60
C LEU A 98 7.15 -36.56 2.34
N PRO A 99 8.37 -36.20 1.94
CA PRO A 99 9.48 -37.16 1.89
C PRO A 99 9.69 -37.80 3.26
N THR A 100 9.78 -39.13 3.30
CA THR A 100 9.92 -39.93 4.54
C THR A 100 11.22 -39.66 5.29
N ARG A 101 12.19 -38.97 4.67
CA ARG A 101 13.41 -38.44 5.31
C ARG A 101 13.47 -36.92 5.19
N PRO A 102 14.08 -36.21 6.17
CA PRO A 102 14.48 -34.82 5.98
C PRO A 102 15.43 -34.75 4.77
N PRO A 103 15.12 -33.97 3.71
CA PRO A 103 15.92 -33.98 2.48
C PRO A 103 17.26 -33.22 2.60
N PHE A 104 17.56 -32.65 3.76
CA PHE A 104 18.80 -31.91 4.03
C PHE A 104 19.28 -32.21 5.46
N PRO A 105 20.61 -32.28 5.69
CA PRO A 105 21.16 -32.29 7.03
C PRO A 105 20.79 -31.00 7.77
N ILE A 106 20.44 -31.16 9.04
CA ILE A 106 20.20 -30.07 9.98
C ILE A 106 21.54 -29.81 10.68
N GLY A 107 22.06 -28.59 10.58
CA GLY A 107 23.28 -28.19 11.28
C GLY A 107 23.06 -28.10 12.79
N ALA A 108 24.15 -27.97 13.55
CA ALA A 108 24.11 -27.86 15.02
C ALA A 108 23.17 -26.74 15.51
N ASP A 109 23.02 -25.67 14.71
CA ASP A 109 22.19 -24.49 15.01
C ASP A 109 20.69 -24.70 14.70
N GLY A 110 20.25 -25.91 14.31
CA GLY A 110 18.87 -26.22 13.94
C GLY A 110 18.45 -25.74 12.54
N PHE A 111 19.31 -25.01 11.83
CA PHE A 111 19.07 -24.58 10.46
C PHE A 111 19.47 -25.66 9.43
N LYS A 112 18.72 -25.72 8.32
CA LYS A 112 19.05 -26.59 7.17
C LYS A 112 20.29 -26.05 6.48
N GLN A 113 21.35 -26.84 6.40
CA GLN A 113 22.50 -26.52 5.57
C GLN A 113 22.09 -26.69 4.11
N LEU A 114 22.03 -25.58 3.38
CA LEU A 114 21.73 -25.52 1.95
C LEU A 114 22.97 -25.04 1.22
N SER A 115 23.32 -25.67 0.10
CA SER A 115 24.33 -25.11 -0.80
C SER A 115 23.84 -23.79 -1.42
N GLU A 116 24.74 -22.98 -1.96
CA GLU A 116 24.39 -21.71 -2.62
C GLU A 116 23.39 -21.93 -3.78
N LYS A 117 23.58 -22.98 -4.58
CA LYS A 117 22.62 -23.39 -5.63
C LYS A 117 21.24 -23.68 -5.04
N GLN A 118 21.17 -24.39 -3.92
CA GLN A 118 19.92 -24.77 -3.25
C GLN A 118 19.23 -23.57 -2.57
N SER A 119 19.97 -22.62 -2.02
CA SER A 119 19.40 -21.40 -1.43
C SER A 119 18.78 -20.49 -2.49
N ILE A 120 19.44 -20.34 -3.65
CA ILE A 120 18.92 -19.66 -4.84
C ILE A 120 17.65 -20.36 -5.35
N LEU A 121 17.66 -21.68 -5.49
CA LEU A 121 16.49 -22.46 -5.92
C LEU A 121 15.31 -22.29 -4.96
N LYS A 122 15.54 -22.41 -3.64
CA LYS A 122 14.53 -22.16 -2.61
C LYS A 122 13.92 -20.75 -2.75
N GLY A 123 14.75 -19.73 -2.99
CA GLY A 123 14.29 -18.36 -3.26
C GLY A 123 13.36 -18.27 -4.48
N LYS A 124 13.76 -18.86 -5.62
CA LYS A 124 12.92 -18.94 -6.84
C LYS A 124 11.57 -19.62 -6.56
N VAL A 125 11.57 -20.73 -5.81
CA VAL A 125 10.36 -21.49 -5.46
C VAL A 125 9.42 -20.66 -4.56
N ILE A 126 9.96 -19.96 -3.56
CA ILE A 126 9.17 -19.08 -2.68
C ILE A 126 8.51 -17.96 -3.49
N GLU A 127 9.26 -17.26 -4.35
CA GLU A 127 8.72 -16.19 -5.19
C GLU A 127 7.70 -16.68 -6.23
N ARG A 128 7.93 -17.85 -6.84
CA ARG A 128 6.93 -18.51 -7.70
C ARG A 128 5.64 -18.82 -6.92
N MET A 129 5.76 -19.34 -5.70
CA MET A 129 4.60 -19.67 -4.88
C MET A 129 3.85 -18.41 -4.45
N ARG A 130 4.55 -17.35 -4.01
CA ARG A 130 3.97 -16.03 -3.69
C ARG A 130 3.10 -15.50 -4.84
N LYS A 131 3.63 -15.49 -6.07
CA LYS A 131 2.89 -15.07 -7.28
C LYS A 131 1.69 -15.97 -7.57
N SER A 132 1.83 -17.27 -7.36
CA SER A 132 0.75 -18.24 -7.59
C SER A 132 -0.39 -18.13 -6.57
N LEU A 133 -0.06 -17.86 -5.31
CA LEU A 133 -1.01 -17.59 -4.23
C LEU A 133 -1.74 -16.26 -4.49
N TYR A 134 -1.01 -15.18 -4.79
CA TYR A 134 -1.58 -13.89 -5.17
C TYR A 134 -2.65 -14.05 -6.27
N ASN A 135 -2.28 -14.68 -7.39
CA ASN A 135 -3.19 -14.90 -8.53
C ASN A 135 -4.41 -15.76 -8.15
N TRP A 136 -4.26 -16.72 -7.24
CA TRP A 136 -5.37 -17.57 -6.77
C TRP A 136 -6.38 -16.80 -5.92
N PHE A 137 -5.88 -15.92 -5.04
CA PHE A 137 -6.68 -15.10 -4.14
C PHE A 137 -7.32 -13.90 -4.85
N ASP A 138 -6.57 -13.17 -5.69
CA ASP A 138 -7.10 -12.10 -6.55
C ASP A 138 -8.28 -12.61 -7.39
N HIS A 139 -8.08 -13.70 -8.14
CA HIS A 139 -9.12 -14.28 -9.00
C HIS A 139 -10.42 -14.62 -8.24
N ARG A 140 -10.34 -15.00 -6.96
CA ARG A 140 -11.50 -15.29 -6.10
C ARG A 140 -12.04 -14.08 -5.35
N SER A 141 -11.26 -13.00 -5.28
CA SER A 141 -11.62 -11.75 -4.60
C SER A 141 -12.10 -10.67 -5.58
N LYS A 142 -12.08 -10.90 -6.91
CA LYS A 142 -12.59 -9.94 -7.92
C LYS A 142 -14.04 -9.46 -7.71
N LYS A 143 -14.87 -10.21 -6.97
CA LYS A 143 -16.24 -9.80 -6.59
C LYS A 143 -16.27 -8.96 -5.30
N THR A 144 -15.24 -9.05 -4.47
CA THR A 144 -15.02 -8.20 -3.30
C THR A 144 -14.55 -6.84 -3.82
N LYS A 145 -15.50 -6.00 -4.22
CA LYS A 145 -15.23 -4.57 -4.43
C LYS A 145 -14.61 -4.06 -3.14
N THR A 146 -13.40 -3.51 -3.21
CA THR A 146 -12.83 -2.75 -2.11
C THR A 146 -13.89 -1.74 -1.70
N LEU A 147 -14.16 -1.63 -0.40
CA LEU A 147 -14.94 -0.51 0.09
C LEU A 147 -14.21 0.73 -0.41
N LYS A 148 -14.85 1.51 -1.28
CA LYS A 148 -14.38 2.85 -1.59
C LYS A 148 -14.47 3.61 -0.27
N ARG A 149 -13.38 3.56 0.48
CA ARG A 149 -13.11 4.49 1.56
C ARG A 149 -13.10 5.83 0.84
N SER A 150 -14.25 6.51 0.89
CA SER A 150 -14.28 7.95 0.68
C SER A 150 -13.11 8.48 1.49
N LYS A 151 -12.30 9.34 0.86
CA LYS A 151 -11.33 10.13 1.63
C LYS A 151 -12.14 10.73 2.79
N SER A 152 -11.64 10.75 4.03
CA SER A 152 -12.45 11.18 5.19
C SER A 152 -12.93 12.65 5.10
N SER A 153 -12.52 13.36 4.05
CA SER A 153 -13.07 14.61 3.53
C SER A 153 -14.41 14.50 2.77
N GLU A 154 -14.96 13.30 2.54
CA GLU A 154 -16.11 13.04 1.64
C GLU A 154 -17.20 12.13 2.24
N ASP A 155 -16.97 11.44 3.35
CA ASP A 155 -18.06 10.79 4.10
C ASP A 155 -18.84 11.85 4.89
N PRO A 156 -20.18 12.00 4.69
CA PRO A 156 -20.97 12.98 5.42
C PRO A 156 -20.89 12.83 6.95
N LEU A 157 -20.73 11.60 7.45
CA LEU A 157 -20.59 11.35 8.88
C LEU A 157 -19.22 11.80 9.41
N SER A 158 -18.11 11.47 8.72
CA SER A 158 -16.79 11.97 9.12
C SER A 158 -16.67 13.50 8.99
N ILE A 159 -17.33 14.11 8.00
CA ILE A 159 -17.44 15.58 7.90
C ILE A 159 -18.19 16.13 9.11
N LEU A 160 -19.36 15.59 9.45
CA LEU A 160 -20.15 16.04 10.61
C LEU A 160 -19.38 15.88 11.93
N VAL A 161 -18.72 14.75 12.14
CA VAL A 161 -17.89 14.50 13.33
C VAL A 161 -16.71 15.48 13.39
N ASN A 162 -16.04 15.75 12.27
CA ASN A 162 -14.98 16.77 12.24
C ASN A 162 -15.50 18.19 12.51
N CYS A 163 -16.70 18.54 12.05
CA CYS A 163 -17.37 19.81 12.41
C CYS A 163 -17.69 19.88 13.90
N LEU A 164 -18.24 18.82 14.50
CA LEU A 164 -18.59 18.78 15.92
C LEU A 164 -17.35 18.79 16.84
N LEU A 165 -16.23 18.23 16.38
CA LEU A 165 -14.95 18.21 17.10
C LEU A 165 -14.07 19.45 16.85
N GLY A 166 -14.55 20.45 16.09
CA GLY A 166 -13.74 21.63 15.72
C GLY A 166 -12.59 21.38 14.74
N ASN A 167 -12.36 20.11 14.34
CA ASN A 167 -11.33 19.66 13.41
C ASN A 167 -11.59 20.06 11.93
N THR A 168 -12.51 20.98 11.67
CA THR A 168 -12.65 21.60 10.35
C THR A 168 -11.47 22.52 10.10
N GLY A 169 -10.62 22.14 9.14
CA GLY A 169 -9.60 23.02 8.57
C GLY A 169 -10.20 24.30 7.98
N PRO A 170 -9.37 25.29 7.61
CA PRO A 170 -9.82 26.60 7.19
C PRO A 170 -10.74 26.49 5.97
N ALA A 171 -11.77 27.34 5.93
CA ALA A 171 -12.74 27.34 4.84
C ALA A 171 -12.04 27.47 3.47
N LYS A 172 -12.46 26.65 2.50
CA LYS A 172 -11.87 26.62 1.15
C LYS A 172 -11.80 28.03 0.55
N LEU A 173 -10.68 28.35 -0.09
CA LEU A 173 -10.49 29.57 -0.87
C LEU A 173 -11.69 29.77 -1.81
N ARG A 174 -12.38 30.91 -1.65
CA ARG A 174 -13.43 31.33 -2.57
C ARG A 174 -12.81 31.89 -3.84
N THR A 175 -13.50 31.75 -4.96
CA THR A 175 -13.11 32.44 -6.19
C THR A 175 -13.59 33.90 -6.18
N GLY A 176 -12.92 34.79 -6.91
CA GLY A 176 -13.26 36.22 -6.91
C GLY A 176 -14.71 36.54 -7.30
N TRP A 177 -15.31 35.75 -8.21
CA TRP A 177 -16.72 35.89 -8.57
C TRP A 177 -17.69 35.41 -7.47
N GLU A 178 -17.29 34.51 -6.58
CA GLU A 178 -18.07 34.11 -5.41
C GLU A 178 -17.99 35.16 -4.30
N LEU A 179 -16.80 35.72 -4.07
CA LEU A 179 -16.60 36.81 -3.12
C LEU A 179 -17.40 38.05 -3.54
N ARG A 180 -17.18 38.55 -4.77
CA ARG A 180 -17.95 39.67 -5.33
C ARG A 180 -19.45 39.40 -5.32
N GLY A 181 -19.86 38.19 -5.73
CA GLY A 181 -21.28 37.82 -5.79
C GLY A 181 -21.96 37.70 -4.42
N THR A 182 -21.18 37.62 -3.34
CA THR A 182 -21.66 37.69 -1.96
C THR A 182 -21.72 39.14 -1.48
N ALA A 183 -20.65 39.92 -1.71
CA ALA A 183 -20.59 41.34 -1.34
C ALA A 183 -21.67 42.18 -2.06
N ASN A 184 -21.89 41.90 -3.35
CA ASN A 184 -22.85 42.60 -4.21
C ASN A 184 -24.17 41.81 -4.37
N TYR A 185 -24.58 41.04 -3.35
CA TYR A 185 -25.79 40.20 -3.45
C TYR A 185 -27.04 41.02 -3.81
N GLU A 186 -27.32 42.10 -3.09
CA GLU A 186 -28.56 42.87 -3.27
C GLU A 186 -28.65 43.58 -4.63
N SER A 187 -27.53 44.09 -5.17
CA SER A 187 -27.52 44.71 -6.51
C SER A 187 -27.67 43.69 -7.65
N LEU A 188 -27.15 42.46 -7.47
CA LEU A 188 -27.27 41.38 -8.45
C LEU A 188 -28.62 40.62 -8.37
N LYS A 189 -29.33 40.71 -7.24
CA LYS A 189 -30.58 39.99 -6.93
C LYS A 189 -31.74 40.33 -7.88
N ALA A 190 -31.94 41.61 -8.18
CA ALA A 190 -32.99 42.07 -9.08
C ALA A 190 -32.76 41.63 -10.55
N PRO A 191 -31.60 41.92 -11.20
CA PRO A 191 -31.37 41.50 -12.58
C PRO A 191 -31.30 39.97 -12.74
N PHE A 192 -30.87 39.23 -11.71
CA PHE A 192 -30.98 37.76 -11.72
C PHE A 192 -32.42 37.26 -11.70
N LYS A 193 -33.30 37.84 -10.87
CA LYS A 193 -34.73 37.44 -10.86
C LYS A 193 -35.33 37.60 -12.25
N GLN A 194 -35.09 38.74 -12.90
CA GLN A 194 -35.52 38.97 -14.27
C GLN A 194 -34.95 37.94 -15.24
N ALA A 195 -33.61 37.78 -15.29
CA ALA A 195 -32.95 36.83 -16.20
C ALA A 195 -33.35 35.37 -15.95
N PHE A 196 -33.72 35.00 -14.71
CA PHE A 196 -34.20 33.66 -14.38
C PHE A 196 -35.63 33.44 -14.88
N MET A 197 -36.53 34.41 -14.70
CA MET A 197 -37.90 34.37 -15.24
C MET A 197 -37.89 34.28 -16.78
N GLU A 198 -37.09 35.13 -17.44
CA GLU A 198 -36.89 35.11 -18.90
C GLU A 198 -36.30 33.79 -19.40
N SER A 199 -35.51 33.08 -18.58
CA SER A 199 -34.92 31.79 -18.96
C SER A 199 -35.91 30.62 -18.99
N GLY A 200 -37.11 30.77 -18.44
CA GLY A 200 -38.13 29.72 -18.35
C GLY A 200 -37.71 28.47 -17.57
N LYS A 201 -36.64 28.53 -16.77
CA LYS A 201 -36.06 27.34 -16.13
C LYS A 201 -36.83 26.94 -14.86
N PRO A 202 -37.05 25.63 -14.63
CA PRO A 202 -37.61 25.13 -13.38
C PRO A 202 -36.82 25.57 -12.14
N GLU A 203 -37.54 25.85 -11.04
CA GLU A 203 -36.98 26.35 -9.76
C GLU A 203 -35.81 25.50 -9.22
N LYS A 204 -35.84 24.18 -9.44
CA LYS A 204 -34.74 23.24 -9.10
C LYS A 204 -33.37 23.61 -9.71
N HIS A 205 -33.33 24.45 -10.74
CA HIS A 205 -32.09 24.93 -11.38
C HIS A 205 -31.67 26.34 -10.96
N ARG A 206 -32.43 27.00 -10.08
CA ARG A 206 -32.20 28.40 -9.66
C ARG A 206 -30.80 28.63 -9.07
N ALA A 207 -30.32 27.73 -8.23
CA ALA A 207 -28.97 27.82 -7.65
C ALA A 207 -27.86 27.70 -8.71
N THR A 208 -27.99 26.77 -9.66
CA THR A 208 -27.05 26.61 -10.77
C THR A 208 -27.07 27.85 -11.68
N PHE A 209 -28.26 28.39 -11.98
CA PHE A 209 -28.41 29.59 -12.80
C PHE A 209 -27.81 30.82 -12.10
N TRP A 210 -27.97 30.96 -10.78
CA TRP A 210 -27.36 32.04 -10.00
C TRP A 210 -25.83 32.02 -10.06
N ASN A 211 -25.21 30.83 -9.97
CA ASN A 211 -23.76 30.71 -10.10
C ASN A 211 -23.27 31.05 -11.53
N LEU A 212 -24.00 30.63 -12.56
CA LEU A 212 -23.71 31.02 -13.94
C LEU A 212 -23.90 32.52 -14.18
N PHE A 213 -24.93 33.13 -13.59
CA PHE A 213 -25.21 34.56 -13.67
C PHE A 213 -24.08 35.38 -13.03
N LYS A 214 -23.70 35.07 -11.78
CA LYS A 214 -22.56 35.71 -11.10
C LYS A 214 -21.27 35.62 -11.91
N LYS A 215 -20.98 34.46 -12.51
CA LYS A 215 -19.78 34.28 -13.36
C LYS A 215 -19.83 35.14 -14.63
N LYS A 216 -20.99 35.26 -15.28
CA LYS A 216 -21.18 36.16 -16.44
C LYS A 216 -21.03 37.63 -16.04
N GLU A 217 -21.64 38.07 -14.95
CA GLU A 217 -21.52 39.45 -14.44
C GLU A 217 -20.13 39.77 -13.90
N PHE A 218 -19.31 38.77 -13.57
CA PHE A 218 -17.90 38.96 -13.22
C PHE A 218 -17.03 39.16 -14.47
N LEU A 219 -17.26 38.38 -15.53
CA LEU A 219 -16.52 38.52 -16.80
C LEU A 219 -16.81 39.81 -17.57
N LYS A 220 -17.82 40.59 -17.17
CA LYS A 220 -18.10 41.94 -17.69
C LYS A 220 -17.27 43.05 -17.04
N LEU A 221 -16.57 42.77 -15.94
CA LEU A 221 -15.67 43.71 -15.29
C LEU A 221 -14.37 43.84 -16.08
N SER A 222 -13.65 44.94 -15.87
CA SER A 222 -12.29 45.08 -16.39
C SER A 222 -11.35 44.04 -15.76
N GLU A 223 -10.21 43.79 -16.40
CA GLU A 223 -9.24 42.79 -15.91
C GLU A 223 -8.64 43.19 -14.56
N GLU A 224 -8.49 44.50 -14.31
CA GLU A 224 -8.01 45.06 -13.06
C GLU A 224 -9.00 44.79 -11.91
N ASP A 225 -10.30 45.02 -12.14
CA ASP A 225 -11.35 44.72 -11.16
C ASP A 225 -11.44 43.21 -10.90
N GLN A 226 -11.38 42.38 -11.95
CA GLN A 226 -11.38 40.92 -11.80
C GLN A 226 -10.19 40.45 -10.96
N LYS A 227 -8.99 41.01 -11.24
CA LYS A 227 -7.77 40.71 -10.49
C LYS A 227 -7.89 41.14 -9.03
N LYS A 228 -8.37 42.35 -8.76
CA LYS A 228 -8.61 42.85 -7.40
C LYS A 228 -9.50 41.90 -6.60
N TRP A 229 -10.65 41.49 -7.14
CA TRP A 229 -11.53 40.53 -6.47
C TRP A 229 -10.92 39.13 -6.27
N THR A 230 -9.95 38.71 -7.08
CA THR A 230 -9.19 37.47 -6.82
C THR A 230 -8.12 37.66 -5.74
N ASP A 231 -7.44 38.80 -5.71
CA ASP A 231 -6.44 39.13 -4.69
C ASP A 231 -7.11 39.30 -3.32
N ASP A 232 -8.23 40.02 -3.23
CA ASP A 232 -9.09 40.15 -2.03
C ASP A 232 -9.55 38.77 -1.50
N ALA A 233 -9.83 37.81 -2.40
CA ALA A 233 -10.26 36.47 -2.02
C ALA A 233 -9.11 35.60 -1.47
N ILE A 234 -7.89 35.78 -2.02
CA ILE A 234 -6.67 35.16 -1.51
C ILE A 234 -6.33 35.74 -0.14
N GLU A 235 -6.40 37.07 0.04
CA GLU A 235 -6.16 37.72 1.33
C GLU A 235 -7.15 37.25 2.39
N ALA A 236 -8.45 37.26 2.10
CA ALA A 236 -9.49 36.78 3.01
C ALA A 236 -9.28 35.31 3.42
N HIS A 237 -8.88 34.43 2.49
CA HIS A 237 -8.56 33.04 2.81
C HIS A 237 -7.30 32.94 3.68
N ASN A 238 -6.25 33.72 3.39
CA ASN A 238 -5.02 33.73 4.19
C ASN A 238 -5.27 34.26 5.62
N ALA A 239 -6.15 35.25 5.79
CA ALA A 239 -6.57 35.73 7.10
C ALA A 239 -7.31 34.66 7.91
N VAL A 240 -8.29 33.97 7.30
CA VAL A 240 -9.00 32.84 7.91
C VAL A 240 -8.04 31.69 8.24
N LYS A 241 -7.08 31.40 7.36
CA LYS A 241 -6.06 30.37 7.58
C LYS A 241 -5.17 30.71 8.78
N LYS A 242 -4.63 31.93 8.86
CA LYS A 242 -3.83 32.39 10.01
C LYS A 242 -4.60 32.34 11.33
N ALA A 243 -5.87 32.75 11.31
CA ALA A 243 -6.73 32.67 12.51
C ALA A 243 -6.97 31.22 12.94
N TRP A 244 -7.14 30.29 11.99
CA TRP A 244 -7.28 28.86 12.29
C TRP A 244 -5.98 28.25 12.82
N GLU A 245 -4.83 28.58 12.24
CA GLU A 245 -3.51 28.14 12.70
C GLU A 245 -3.26 28.60 14.15
N GLY A 246 -3.44 29.90 14.45
CA GLY A 246 -3.30 30.42 15.82
C GLY A 246 -4.33 29.89 16.82
N SER A 247 -5.54 29.52 16.37
CA SER A 247 -6.53 28.86 17.24
C SER A 247 -6.23 27.39 17.49
N THR A 248 -5.39 26.76 16.65
CA THR A 248 -4.96 25.36 16.80
C THR A 248 -3.75 25.24 17.74
N GLU A 249 -2.95 26.31 17.87
CA GLU A 249 -1.79 26.36 18.76
C GLU A 249 -2.16 26.59 20.24
N MET A 250 -3.33 27.16 20.54
CA MET A 250 -3.87 27.19 21.91
C MET A 250 -4.39 25.80 22.32
N SER A 251 -3.45 24.98 22.80
CA SER A 251 -3.69 23.66 23.38
C SER A 251 -4.70 23.73 24.56
N PRO A 252 -5.51 22.68 24.82
CA PRO A 252 -6.55 22.69 25.88
C PRO A 252 -6.08 22.89 27.33
N THR A 253 -4.77 23.08 27.56
CA THR A 253 -4.16 23.22 28.89
C THR A 253 -4.45 24.56 29.58
N GLU A 254 -4.80 25.61 28.82
CA GLU A 254 -5.01 26.96 29.37
C GLU A 254 -6.47 27.24 29.79
N ALA A 255 -7.41 26.35 29.47
CA ALA A 255 -8.83 26.50 29.78
C ALA A 255 -9.24 26.01 31.19
N GLN A 256 -8.27 25.82 32.11
CA GLN A 256 -8.50 25.36 33.50
C GLN A 256 -7.77 26.21 34.55
N ALA A 257 -7.46 27.48 34.24
CA ALA A 257 -7.00 28.48 35.21
C ALA A 257 -8.16 29.38 35.68
#